data_AF-A0A811MW48-F1
#
_entry.id   AF-A0A811MW48-F1
#
_cell.length_a   1.000
_cell.length_b   1.000
_cell.length_c   1.000
_cell.angle_alpha   90.00
_cell.angle_beta   90.00
_cell.angle_gamma   90.00
#
_symmetry.space_group_name_H-M   'P 1'
#
loop_
_entity.id
_entity.type
_entity.pdbx_description
1 polymer ?
#
loop_
_entity_poly.entity_id
_entity_poly.type
_entity_poly.pdbx_seq_one_letter_code
_entity_poly.pdbx_strand_id
1 'polypeptide(L)'
;MEIDSLREGFDRVAEKRSLSSVKALEAVDQIVNEVEQAIVKLQMMNTDSTGNVDHPSILAELKAKLNEMAPRNQLEGSQKELNAALSKYLKLLEKSFNPDICKAYRNMDFEVHTVNNIIANHFYRQSLFDLGDMFVHECGELGGAAISGLKP
;
A
#
# COMPACT_ATOMS: atom_id res chain seq x y z
N MET A 1 -20.91 -8.52 -1.83
CA MET A 1 -19.45 -8.44 -1.59
C MET A 1 -19.18 -8.98 -0.19
N GLU A 2 -18.36 -10.01 -0.03
CA GLU A 2 -18.01 -10.54 1.29
C GLU A 2 -16.89 -9.70 1.90
N ILE A 3 -17.27 -8.55 2.47
CA ILE A 3 -16.35 -7.56 3.04
C ILE A 3 -15.50 -8.17 4.17
N ASP A 4 -16.06 -9.11 4.92
CA ASP A 4 -15.37 -9.80 6.02
C ASP A 4 -14.17 -10.60 5.50
N SER A 5 -14.32 -11.31 4.38
CA SER A 5 -13.22 -12.07 3.76
C SER A 5 -12.08 -11.16 3.27
N LEU A 6 -12.42 -9.97 2.76
CA LEU A 6 -11.45 -8.96 2.35
C LEU A 6 -10.70 -8.41 3.57
N ARG A 7 -11.43 -8.11 4.64
CA ARG A 7 -10.84 -7.64 5.91
C ARG A 7 -9.88 -8.67 6.50
N GLU A 8 -10.31 -9.92 6.60
CA GLU A 8 -9.47 -11.03 7.09
C GLU A 8 -8.22 -11.23 6.21
N GLY A 9 -8.38 -11.14 4.89
CA GLY A 9 -7.26 -11.22 3.94
C GLY A 9 -6.24 -10.10 4.13
N PHE A 10 -6.72 -8.88 4.36
CA PHE A 10 -5.88 -7.72 4.65
C PHE A 10 -5.17 -7.84 6.01
N ASP A 11 -5.91 -8.21 7.06
CA ASP A 11 -5.38 -8.36 8.41
C ASP A 11 -4.22 -9.38 8.42
N ARG A 12 -4.37 -10.49 7.70
CA ARG A 12 -3.31 -11.48 7.50
C ARG A 12 -2.08 -10.92 6.80
N VAL A 13 -2.24 -10.05 5.80
CA VAL A 13 -1.11 -9.38 5.12
C VAL A 13 -0.42 -8.41 6.09
N ALA A 14 -1.20 -7.63 6.85
CA ALA A 14 -0.68 -6.69 7.83
C ALA A 14 0.14 -7.40 8.92
N GLU A 15 -0.37 -8.52 9.44
CA GLU A 15 0.34 -9.36 10.41
C GLU A 15 1.65 -9.90 9.84
N LYS A 16 1.62 -10.50 8.63
CA LYS A 16 2.83 -11.03 7.99
C LYS A 16 3.86 -9.95 7.66
N ARG A 17 3.42 -8.75 7.29
CA ARG A 17 4.30 -7.59 7.09
C ARG A 17 4.97 -7.19 8.40
N SER A 18 4.21 -7.09 9.48
CA SER A 18 4.74 -6.75 10.81
C SER A 18 5.80 -7.76 11.25
N LEU A 19 5.50 -9.06 11.17
CA LEU A 19 6.44 -10.13 11.52
C LEU A 19 7.71 -10.09 10.66
N SER A 20 7.58 -9.85 9.35
CA SER A 20 8.74 -9.72 8.47
C SER A 20 9.60 -8.50 8.82
N SER A 21 8.97 -7.39 9.24
CA SER A 21 9.68 -6.19 9.67
C SER A 21 10.43 -6.41 10.98
N VAL A 22 9.81 -7.08 11.96
CA VAL A 22 10.45 -7.42 13.24
C VAL A 22 11.68 -8.29 12.99
N LYS A 23 11.56 -9.34 12.16
CA LYS A 23 12.70 -10.19 11.80
C LYS A 23 13.84 -9.43 11.10
N ALA A 24 13.50 -8.46 10.24
CA ALA A 24 14.50 -7.62 9.60
C ALA A 24 15.26 -6.75 10.62
N LEU A 25 14.54 -6.19 11.61
CA LEU A 25 15.16 -5.44 12.71
C LEU A 25 16.03 -6.34 13.58
N GLU A 26 15.57 -7.52 13.97
CA GLU A 26 16.35 -8.49 14.75
C GLU A 26 17.66 -8.88 14.04
N ALA A 27 17.62 -9.08 12.73
CA ALA A 27 18.82 -9.36 11.94
C ALA A 27 19.81 -8.19 11.92
N VAL A 28 19.30 -6.94 11.86
CA VAL A 28 20.13 -5.74 11.96
C VAL A 28 20.75 -5.62 13.35
N ASP A 29 19.96 -5.83 14.40
CA ASP A 29 20.44 -5.76 15.79
C ASP A 29 21.55 -6.79 16.05
N GLN A 30 21.42 -8.02 15.53
CA GLN A 30 22.49 -9.02 15.62
C GLN A 30 23.79 -8.57 14.92
N ILE A 31 23.69 -7.98 13.73
CA ILE A 31 24.87 -7.43 13.02
C ILE A 31 25.53 -6.32 13.84
N VAL A 32 24.73 -5.40 14.38
CA VAL A 32 25.23 -4.30 15.22
C VAL A 32 25.96 -4.85 16.44
N ASN A 33 25.36 -5.81 17.15
CA ASN A 33 25.96 -6.44 18.33
C ASN A 33 27.31 -7.11 18.00
N GLU A 34 27.42 -7.83 16.88
CA GLU A 34 28.68 -8.47 16.49
C GLU A 34 29.77 -7.46 16.11
N VAL A 35 29.39 -6.34 15.47
CA VAL A 35 30.31 -5.24 15.16
C VAL A 35 30.79 -4.56 16.45
N GLU A 36 29.88 -4.28 17.39
CA GLU A 36 30.21 -3.68 18.69
C GLU A 36 31.14 -4.58 19.51
N GLN A 37 30.89 -5.89 19.55
CA GLN A 37 31.78 -6.85 20.20
C GLN A 37 33.18 -6.85 19.58
N ALA A 38 33.28 -6.80 18.25
CA ALA A 38 34.58 -6.71 17.56
C ALA A 38 35.31 -5.41 17.92
N ILE A 39 34.61 -4.27 18.00
CA ILE A 39 35.18 -2.99 18.42
C ILE A 39 35.74 -3.08 19.84
N VAL A 40 34.98 -3.63 20.79
CA VAL A 40 35.43 -3.80 22.19
C VAL A 40 36.68 -4.68 22.27
N LYS A 41 36.71 -5.81 21.55
CA LYS A 41 37.89 -6.70 21.47
C LYS A 41 39.13 -5.97 20.95
N LEU A 42 38.98 -5.18 19.89
CA LEU A 42 40.07 -4.38 19.31
C LEU A 42 40.59 -3.30 20.27
N GLN A 43 39.69 -2.65 21.00
CA GLN A 43 40.05 -1.62 21.98
C GLN A 43 40.80 -2.21 23.18
N MET A 44 40.35 -3.34 23.72
CA MET A 44 41.00 -4.03 24.84
C MET A 44 42.43 -4.47 24.51
N MET A 45 42.67 -4.98 23.29
CA MET A 45 44.01 -5.38 22.88
C MET A 45 44.98 -4.22 22.63
N ASN A 46 44.48 -3.02 22.31
CA ASN A 46 45.32 -1.83 22.13
C ASN A 46 45.86 -1.25 23.45
N THR A 47 45.25 -1.61 24.59
CA THR A 47 45.69 -1.17 25.92
C THR A 47 46.75 -2.07 26.55
N ASP A 48 46.91 -3.30 26.08
CA ASP A 48 47.88 -4.26 26.60
C ASP A 48 49.22 -4.11 25.85
N SER A 49 50.19 -3.43 26.47
CA SER A 49 51.48 -2.99 25.92
C SER A 49 52.50 -4.10 25.55
N THR A 50 52.05 -5.30 25.18
CA THR A 50 52.90 -6.45 24.84
C THR A 50 52.63 -6.98 23.44
N GLY A 51 53.09 -6.24 22.43
CA GLY A 51 53.90 -6.74 21.31
C GLY A 51 53.33 -7.71 20.27
N ASN A 52 52.13 -8.29 20.40
CA ASN A 52 51.55 -9.08 19.32
C ASN A 52 50.03 -8.94 19.28
N VAL A 53 49.56 -7.95 18.53
CA VAL A 53 48.13 -7.64 18.43
C VAL A 53 47.51 -8.46 17.28
N ASP A 54 46.67 -9.43 17.62
CA ASP A 54 46.01 -10.30 16.64
C ASP A 54 44.76 -9.67 16.02
N HIS A 55 44.88 -8.42 15.57
CA HIS A 55 43.83 -7.73 14.82
C HIS A 55 43.31 -8.53 13.60
N PRO A 56 44.18 -9.20 12.81
CA PRO A 56 43.72 -9.99 11.68
C PRO A 56 42.77 -11.12 12.08
N SER A 57 42.99 -11.79 13.22
CA SER A 57 42.08 -12.85 13.69
C SER A 57 40.70 -12.30 14.05
N ILE A 58 40.63 -11.15 14.76
CA ILE A 58 39.36 -10.55 15.18
C ILE A 58 38.53 -10.14 13.96
N LEU A 59 39.18 -9.56 12.94
CA LEU A 59 38.52 -9.19 11.69
C LEU A 59 38.10 -10.42 10.87
N ALA A 60 38.89 -11.50 10.90
CA ALA A 60 38.52 -12.76 10.26
C ALA A 60 37.32 -13.43 10.96
N GLU A 61 37.27 -13.39 12.29
CA GLU A 61 36.13 -13.86 13.09
C GLU A 61 34.86 -13.07 12.77
N LEU A 62 34.93 -11.73 12.77
CA LEU A 62 33.80 -10.87 12.42
C LEU A 62 33.31 -11.17 11.00
N LYS A 63 34.22 -11.29 10.03
CA LYS A 63 33.88 -11.63 8.64
C LYS A 63 33.19 -13.00 8.55
N ALA A 64 33.67 -14.00 9.29
CA ALA A 64 33.05 -15.32 9.33
C ALA A 64 31.62 -15.25 9.87
N LYS A 65 31.41 -14.57 11.00
CA LYS A 65 30.09 -14.40 11.62
C LYS A 65 29.11 -13.63 10.74
N LEU A 66 29.54 -12.52 10.11
CA LEU A 66 28.69 -11.76 9.17
C LEU A 66 28.29 -12.60 7.95
N ASN A 67 29.19 -13.46 7.46
CA ASN A 67 28.88 -14.37 6.35
C ASN A 67 27.94 -15.50 6.77
N GLU A 68 28.06 -16.02 7.99
CA GLU A 68 27.14 -17.02 8.54
C GLU A 68 25.74 -16.41 8.74
N MET A 69 25.68 -15.18 9.24
CA MET A 69 24.42 -14.47 9.45
C MET A 69 23.71 -14.09 8.15
N ALA A 70 24.42 -14.06 7.00
CA ALA A 70 23.92 -13.73 5.65
C ALA A 70 22.44 -13.31 5.63
N PRO A 71 22.12 -12.02 5.86
CA PRO A 71 20.76 -11.56 6.18
C PRO A 71 19.73 -11.98 5.14
N ARG A 72 20.19 -12.16 3.90
CA ARG A 72 19.40 -12.69 2.79
C ARG A 72 18.79 -14.07 3.08
N ASN A 73 19.52 -14.99 3.70
CA ASN A 73 19.03 -16.33 4.01
C ASN A 73 18.07 -16.32 5.21
N GLN A 74 18.32 -15.48 6.22
CA GLN A 74 17.45 -15.37 7.40
C GLN A 74 16.09 -14.73 7.06
N LEU A 75 16.08 -13.76 6.15
CA LEU A 75 14.88 -12.99 5.79
C LEU A 75 14.08 -13.61 4.64
N GLU A 76 14.66 -14.57 3.90
CA GLU A 76 13.99 -15.17 2.74
C GLU A 76 12.67 -15.84 3.10
N GLY A 77 12.62 -16.55 4.23
CA GLY A 77 11.42 -17.25 4.70
C GLY A 77 10.26 -16.31 4.99
N SER A 78 10.49 -15.26 5.79
CA SER A 78 9.44 -14.28 6.12
C SER A 78 8.99 -13.48 4.90
N GLN A 79 9.93 -13.15 4.00
CA GLN A 79 9.59 -12.47 2.75
C GLN A 79 8.74 -13.36 1.84
N LYS A 80 9.05 -14.65 1.72
CA LYS A 80 8.23 -15.62 0.96
C LYS A 80 6.82 -15.72 1.52
N GLU A 81 6.68 -15.81 2.85
CA GLU A 81 5.37 -15.85 3.50
C GLU A 81 4.54 -14.58 3.26
N LEU A 82 5.17 -13.41 3.38
CA LEU A 82 4.54 -12.12 3.08
C LEU A 82 4.08 -12.05 1.62
N ASN A 83 4.94 -12.41 0.68
CA ASN A 83 4.62 -12.43 -0.75
C ASN A 83 3.46 -13.39 -1.06
N ALA A 84 3.42 -14.55 -0.40
CA ALA A 84 2.33 -15.50 -0.55
C ALA A 84 1.00 -14.95 -0.01
N ALA A 85 1.01 -14.25 1.13
CA ALA A 85 -0.17 -13.59 1.68
C ALA A 85 -0.66 -12.46 0.75
N LEU A 86 0.25 -11.61 0.26
CA LEU A 86 -0.05 -10.55 -0.69
C LEU A 86 -0.67 -11.09 -1.99
N SER A 87 -0.08 -12.15 -2.56
CA SER A 87 -0.58 -12.77 -3.79
C SER A 87 -1.99 -13.34 -3.62
N LYS A 88 -2.29 -13.91 -2.45
CA LYS A 88 -3.65 -14.41 -2.14
C LYS A 88 -4.64 -13.25 -1.98
N TYR A 89 -4.24 -12.19 -1.29
CA TYR A 89 -5.08 -11.02 -1.10
C TYR A 89 -5.38 -10.30 -2.43
N LEU A 90 -4.38 -10.18 -3.32
CA LEU A 90 -4.58 -9.61 -4.65
C LEU A 90 -5.63 -10.40 -5.46
N LYS A 91 -5.53 -11.73 -5.48
CA LYS A 91 -6.53 -12.58 -6.14
C LYS A 91 -7.93 -12.41 -5.55
N LEU A 92 -8.02 -12.20 -4.24
CA LEU A 92 -9.30 -11.94 -3.57
C LEU A 92 -9.89 -10.59 -3.97
N LEU A 93 -9.06 -9.55 -4.07
CA LEU A 93 -9.46 -8.23 -4.59
C LEU A 93 -9.96 -8.34 -6.03
N GLU A 94 -9.19 -9.00 -6.91
CA GLU A 94 -9.56 -9.22 -8.30
C GLU A 94 -10.92 -9.93 -8.42
N LYS A 95 -11.12 -11.02 -7.66
CA LYS A 95 -12.38 -11.76 -7.67
C LYS A 95 -13.56 -10.93 -7.15
N SER A 96 -13.32 -10.08 -6.16
CA SER A 96 -14.38 -9.30 -5.51
C SER A 96 -14.76 -8.07 -6.33
N PHE A 97 -13.79 -7.37 -6.93
CA PHE A 97 -14.00 -6.07 -7.56
C PHE A 97 -14.01 -6.11 -9.09
N ASN A 98 -13.29 -7.02 -9.76
CA ASN A 98 -13.33 -7.06 -11.24
C ASN A 98 -14.75 -7.28 -11.79
N PRO A 99 -15.58 -8.19 -11.25
CA PRO A 99 -16.94 -8.35 -11.75
C PRO A 99 -17.81 -7.10 -11.58
N ASP A 100 -17.65 -6.37 -10.48
CA ASP A 100 -18.46 -5.19 -10.18
C ASP A 100 -17.97 -3.97 -10.96
N ILE A 101 -16.66 -3.81 -11.13
CA ILE A 101 -16.07 -2.84 -12.06
C ILE A 101 -16.54 -3.15 -13.49
N CYS A 102 -16.39 -4.39 -13.98
CA CYS A 102 -16.86 -4.76 -15.31
C CYS A 102 -18.37 -4.56 -15.50
N LYS A 103 -19.19 -4.69 -14.45
CA LYS A 103 -20.63 -4.36 -14.49
C LYS A 103 -20.87 -2.84 -14.54
N ALA A 104 -20.15 -2.05 -13.73
CA ALA A 104 -20.26 -0.60 -13.73
C ALA A 104 -19.79 0.03 -15.05
N TYR A 105 -18.85 -0.64 -15.73
CA TYR A 105 -18.35 -0.29 -17.07
C TYR A 105 -19.15 -0.93 -18.21
N ARG A 106 -20.22 -1.70 -17.95
CA ARG A 106 -21.18 -1.98 -19.02
C ARG A 106 -21.76 -0.65 -19.49
N ASN A 107 -22.13 -0.57 -20.76
CA ASN A 107 -23.00 0.49 -21.26
C ASN A 107 -24.27 0.49 -20.41
N MET A 108 -24.28 1.28 -19.35
CA MET A 108 -25.50 1.61 -18.64
C MET A 108 -26.19 2.61 -19.54
N ASP A 109 -27.35 2.23 -20.06
CA ASP A 109 -28.23 3.17 -20.73
C ASP A 109 -28.67 4.17 -19.67
N PHE A 110 -27.96 5.29 -19.62
CA PHE A 110 -28.40 6.42 -18.84
C PHE A 110 -29.63 6.98 -19.53
N GLU A 111 -30.72 7.05 -18.79
CA GLU A 111 -31.91 7.73 -19.28
C GLU A 111 -31.51 9.20 -19.49
N VAL A 112 -31.46 9.60 -20.76
CA VAL A 112 -30.88 10.87 -21.21
C VAL A 112 -31.52 12.04 -20.46
N HIS A 113 -32.84 11.94 -20.17
CA HIS A 113 -33.54 12.97 -19.44
C HIS A 113 -33.11 13.12 -18.00
N THR A 114 -32.89 12.02 -17.27
CA THR A 114 -32.38 12.06 -15.90
C THR A 114 -30.99 12.72 -15.86
N VAL A 115 -30.11 12.39 -16.81
CA VAL A 115 -28.77 12.99 -16.87
C VAL A 115 -28.84 14.47 -17.20
N ASN A 116 -29.63 14.86 -18.19
CA ASN A 116 -29.82 16.26 -18.55
C ASN A 116 -30.40 17.07 -17.38
N ASN A 117 -31.38 16.51 -16.67
CA ASN A 117 -31.94 17.14 -15.47
C ASN A 117 -30.90 17.32 -14.35
N ILE A 118 -30.04 16.33 -14.11
CA ILE A 118 -28.97 16.44 -13.11
C ILE A 118 -28.01 17.57 -13.49
N ILE A 119 -27.62 17.66 -14.76
CA ILE A 119 -26.70 18.68 -15.27
C ILE A 119 -27.34 20.08 -15.21
N ALA A 120 -28.58 20.24 -15.66
CA ALA A 120 -29.31 21.52 -15.59
C ALA A 120 -29.46 22.01 -14.14
N ASN A 121 -29.85 21.12 -13.23
CA ASN A 121 -29.95 21.44 -11.81
C ASN A 121 -28.59 21.82 -11.20
N HIS A 122 -27.49 21.24 -11.67
CA HIS A 122 -26.15 21.64 -11.24
C HIS A 122 -25.85 23.10 -11.62
N PHE A 123 -26.13 23.50 -12.86
CA PHE A 123 -25.94 24.89 -13.30
C PHE A 123 -26.78 25.87 -12.49
N TYR A 124 -28.05 25.55 -12.23
CA TYR A 124 -28.91 26.41 -11.41
C TYR A 124 -28.45 26.50 -9.95
N ARG A 125 -27.96 25.40 -9.35
CA ARG A 125 -27.38 25.44 -7.99
C ARG A 125 -26.11 26.27 -7.91
N GLN A 126 -25.37 26.40 -9.01
CA GLN A 126 -24.17 27.24 -9.10
C GLN A 126 -24.48 28.68 -9.53
N SER A 127 -25.77 29.05 -9.63
CA SER A 127 -26.22 30.35 -10.14
C SER A 127 -25.78 30.66 -11.59
N LEU A 128 -25.47 29.63 -12.38
CA LEU A 128 -25.11 29.73 -13.79
C LEU A 128 -26.38 29.63 -14.66
N PHE A 129 -27.32 30.55 -14.46
CA PHE A 129 -28.67 30.45 -15.02
C PHE A 129 -28.67 30.46 -16.56
N ASP A 130 -27.93 31.38 -17.19
CA ASP A 130 -27.88 31.47 -18.66
C ASP A 130 -27.33 30.18 -19.30
N LEU A 131 -26.33 29.55 -18.66
CA LEU A 131 -25.76 28.29 -19.11
C LEU A 131 -26.74 27.12 -18.91
N GLY A 132 -27.48 27.12 -17.80
CA GLY A 132 -28.56 26.16 -17.55
C GLY A 132 -29.67 26.26 -18.58
N ASP A 133 -30.11 27.48 -18.91
CA ASP A 133 -31.18 27.73 -19.87
C ASP A 133 -30.76 27.35 -21.30
N MET A 134 -29.53 27.68 -21.72
CA MET A 134 -28.97 27.22 -23.00
C MET A 134 -28.88 25.69 -23.06
N PHE A 135 -28.39 25.05 -22.00
CA PHE A 135 -28.26 23.60 -21.93
C PHE A 135 -29.62 22.89 -22.05
N VAL A 136 -30.64 23.34 -21.32
CA VAL A 136 -32.02 22.79 -21.39
C VAL A 136 -32.61 22.97 -22.79
N HIS A 137 -32.41 24.13 -23.40
CA HIS A 137 -32.88 24.44 -24.75
C HIS A 137 -32.24 23.52 -25.81
N GLU A 138 -30.91 23.33 -25.75
CA GLU A 138 -30.17 22.47 -26.69
C GLU A 138 -30.48 20.99 -26.50
N CYS A 139 -30.76 20.55 -25.26
CA CYS A 139 -31.10 19.15 -24.97
C CYS A 139 -32.52 18.75 -25.42
N GLY A 140 -33.30 19.68 -25.99
CA GLY A 140 -34.64 19.39 -26.51
C GLY A 140 -35.67 19.05 -25.42
N GLU A 141 -35.35 19.29 -24.15
CA GLU A 141 -36.28 19.10 -23.04
C GLU A 141 -37.28 20.25 -23.03
N LEU A 142 -38.32 20.14 -23.88
CA LEU A 142 -39.52 20.99 -23.83
C LEU A 142 -40.39 20.65 -22.60
N GLY A 143 -39.75 20.48 -21.44
CA GLY A 143 -40.32 20.23 -20.13
C GLY A 143 -39.90 21.29 -19.10
N GLY A 144 -39.57 22.50 -19.56
CA GLY A 144 -39.28 23.66 -18.69
C GLY A 144 -40.41 24.02 -17.70
N ALA A 145 -41.60 23.44 -17.85
CA ALA A 145 -42.72 23.65 -16.93
C ALA A 145 -42.51 23.04 -15.52
N ALA A 146 -41.65 22.04 -15.35
CA ALA A 146 -41.36 21.47 -14.03
C ALA A 146 -40.22 22.21 -13.28
N ILE A 147 -39.34 22.90 -14.02
CA ILE A 147 -38.14 23.54 -13.47
C ILE A 147 -38.34 25.05 -13.26
N SER A 148 -39.32 25.66 -13.94
CA SER A 148 -39.69 27.07 -13.77
C SER A 148 -40.30 27.40 -12.40
N GLY A 149 -40.61 26.40 -11.56
CA GLY A 149 -41.14 26.56 -10.21
C GLY A 149 -40.11 26.83 -9.11
N LEU A 150 -38.81 26.86 -9.44
CA LEU A 150 -37.71 27.09 -8.50
C LEU A 150 -36.94 28.40 -8.77
N LYS A 151 -37.58 29.35 -9.45
CA LYS A 151 -37.08 30.73 -9.56
C LYS A 151 -37.64 31.53 -8.37
N PRO A 152 -36.80 32.16 -7.52
CA PRO A 152 -37.29 33.01 -6.43
C PRO A 152 -38.07 34.22 -6.93
#